data_AF-A0A660V3Q6-F1
#
_entry.id   AF-A0A660V3Q6-F1
#
_cell.length_a   1.000
_cell.length_b   1.000
_cell.length_c   1.000
_cell.angle_alpha   90.00
_cell.angle_beta   90.00
_cell.angle_gamma   90.00
#
_symmetry.space_group_name_H-M   'P 1'
#
loop_
_entity.id
_entity.type
_entity.pdbx_description
1 polymer ?
#
loop_
_entity_poly.entity_id
_entity_poly.type
_entity_poly.pdbx_seq_one_letter_code
_entity_poly.pdbx_strand_id
1 'polypeptide(L)'
;MRTLCTILFVVLGLLLFGQESVSERIEAKNAQQLRLFKKISLLNLINGLHMSKEQMRRVYDLNLQLEAERVEHYFATLKVLSYVESVRRRLYEELLLGKQSDEWVREAAKTDRMLRECRNRGYRCYEQLAPKVEEVFTDAQKEIINTFDPCTVPPRDMRNPIRAGQAPSQEKIFRALRRLRDMPAWRQRRAIQLATDRHIRSLKEHTNLTPEEEQRERQRFQKLLQKIASMDDVEFELKKHELVNELVYGSPVKAIKEKKKQLERLGREIGRTGQKRYRYSPKYNRVVRFFLDPPVVIPVLRDKMGIAEKVKAESEEAFKKVESLMQCGKLKEAFRAALEVAKRYPCTPAAKKALDCAENIARKTPDVVSSASLRK
;
A
#
# COMPACT_ATOMS: atom_id res chain seq x y z
N MET A 1 -26.23 -40.87 -27.60
CA MET A 1 -25.33 -39.76 -28.00
C MET A 1 -25.82 -38.37 -27.59
N ARG A 2 -27.13 -38.04 -27.64
CA ARG A 2 -27.63 -36.70 -27.28
C ARG A 2 -27.50 -36.30 -25.80
N THR A 3 -27.48 -37.26 -24.88
CA THR A 3 -27.32 -37.04 -23.42
C THR A 3 -25.86 -36.84 -22.99
N LEU A 4 -24.90 -37.34 -23.76
CA LEU A 4 -23.46 -37.15 -23.49
C LEU A 4 -22.98 -35.74 -23.89
N CYS A 5 -23.54 -35.16 -24.95
CA CYS A 5 -23.21 -33.79 -25.37
C CYS A 5 -23.73 -32.71 -24.40
N THR A 6 -24.87 -32.95 -23.73
CA THR A 6 -25.44 -32.01 -22.75
C THR A 6 -24.65 -31.99 -21.45
N ILE A 7 -24.16 -33.14 -20.98
CA ILE A 7 -23.28 -33.22 -19.81
C ILE A 7 -21.93 -32.56 -20.10
N LEU A 8 -21.38 -32.73 -21.30
CA LEU A 8 -20.11 -32.09 -21.69
C LEU A 8 -20.24 -30.55 -21.74
N PHE A 9 -21.35 -30.01 -22.22
CA PHE A 9 -21.59 -28.56 -22.25
C PHE A 9 -21.83 -27.95 -20.86
N VAL A 10 -22.47 -28.67 -19.94
CA VAL A 10 -22.65 -28.22 -18.55
C VAL A 10 -21.32 -28.24 -17.78
N VAL A 11 -20.47 -29.25 -18.01
CA VAL A 11 -19.14 -29.33 -17.39
C VAL A 11 -18.16 -28.31 -17.99
N LEU A 12 -18.19 -28.05 -19.30
CA LEU A 12 -17.39 -27.00 -19.93
C LEU A 12 -17.88 -25.59 -19.55
N GLY A 13 -19.20 -25.41 -19.42
CA GLY A 13 -19.80 -24.17 -18.92
C GLY A 13 -19.38 -23.87 -17.48
N LEU A 14 -19.45 -24.86 -16.58
CA LEU A 14 -19.02 -24.70 -15.18
C LEU A 14 -17.50 -24.44 -15.03
N LEU A 15 -16.67 -24.89 -15.97
CA LEU A 15 -15.23 -24.58 -15.98
C LEU A 15 -14.91 -23.18 -16.53
N LEU A 16 -15.83 -22.54 -17.25
CA LEU A 16 -15.66 -21.18 -17.80
C LEU A 16 -16.22 -20.07 -16.90
N PHE A 17 -17.15 -20.38 -15.97
CA PHE A 17 -17.70 -19.39 -15.03
C PHE A 17 -16.83 -19.14 -13.79
N GLY A 18 -15.67 -19.81 -13.67
CA GLY A 18 -14.73 -19.63 -12.57
C GLY A 18 -13.41 -18.93 -12.94
N GLN A 19 -13.28 -18.39 -14.16
CA GLN A 19 -12.05 -17.71 -14.54
C GLN A 19 -12.09 -16.26 -14.06
N GLU A 20 -11.41 -15.99 -12.94
CA GLU A 20 -10.97 -14.64 -12.58
C GLU A 20 -10.48 -13.93 -13.84
N SER A 21 -11.03 -12.75 -14.10
CA SER A 21 -10.67 -11.97 -15.29
C SER A 21 -9.17 -11.70 -15.31
N VAL A 22 -8.62 -11.48 -16.51
CA VAL A 22 -7.20 -11.09 -16.65
C VAL A 22 -6.89 -9.86 -15.78
N SER A 23 -7.84 -8.92 -15.67
CA SER A 23 -7.74 -7.74 -14.81
C SER A 23 -7.60 -8.11 -13.33
N GLU A 24 -8.44 -8.98 -12.79
CA GLU A 24 -8.38 -9.42 -11.38
C GLU A 24 -7.05 -10.11 -11.06
N ARG A 25 -6.55 -10.95 -11.97
CA ARG A 25 -5.25 -11.61 -11.83
C ARG A 25 -4.09 -10.60 -11.83
N ILE A 26 -4.13 -9.62 -12.72
CA ILE A 26 -3.14 -8.53 -12.77
C ILE A 26 -3.20 -7.70 -11.48
N GLU A 27 -4.39 -7.35 -10.99
CA GLU A 27 -4.58 -6.64 -9.73
C GLU A 27 -4.03 -7.41 -8.54
N ALA A 28 -4.28 -8.72 -8.46
CA ALA A 28 -3.74 -9.59 -7.42
C ALA A 28 -2.20 -9.64 -7.46
N LYS A 29 -1.59 -9.75 -8.65
CA LYS A 29 -0.14 -9.70 -8.83
C LYS A 29 0.44 -8.33 -8.47
N ASN A 30 -0.21 -7.24 -8.86
CA ASN A 30 0.19 -5.89 -8.51
C ASN A 30 0.13 -5.66 -6.99
N ALA A 31 -0.91 -6.17 -6.32
CA ALA A 31 -1.01 -6.12 -4.86
C ALA A 31 0.14 -6.89 -4.18
N GLN A 32 0.54 -8.04 -4.72
CA GLN A 32 1.70 -8.80 -4.24
C GLN A 32 3.01 -8.02 -4.42
N GLN A 33 3.24 -7.45 -5.61
CA GLN A 33 4.42 -6.62 -5.91
C GLN A 33 4.49 -5.39 -4.99
N LEU A 34 3.36 -4.72 -4.76
CA LEU A 34 3.26 -3.58 -3.87
C LEU A 34 3.61 -3.96 -2.42
N ARG A 35 3.17 -5.12 -1.94
CA ARG A 35 3.55 -5.62 -0.60
C ARG A 35 5.06 -5.85 -0.49
N LEU A 36 5.68 -6.47 -1.51
CA LEU A 36 7.12 -6.70 -1.52
C LEU A 36 7.90 -5.37 -1.56
N PHE A 37 7.47 -4.44 -2.42
CA PHE A 37 8.03 -3.09 -2.48
C PHE A 37 7.98 -2.38 -1.12
N LYS A 38 6.83 -2.45 -0.42
CA LYS A 38 6.69 -1.88 0.93
C LYS A 38 7.64 -2.52 1.93
N LYS A 39 7.81 -3.85 1.90
CA LYS A 39 8.75 -4.57 2.79
C LYS A 39 10.19 -4.14 2.55
N ILE A 40 10.62 -4.07 1.29
CA ILE A 40 11.98 -3.62 0.92
C ILE A 40 12.18 -2.17 1.35
N SER A 41 11.21 -1.29 1.05
CA SER A 41 11.26 0.12 1.43
C SER A 41 11.35 0.30 2.95
N LEU A 42 10.57 -0.47 3.71
CA LEU A 42 10.61 -0.44 5.17
C LEU A 42 11.96 -0.94 5.69
N LEU A 43 12.51 -2.02 5.12
CA LEU A 43 13.81 -2.55 5.52
C LEU A 43 14.93 -1.51 5.26
N ASN A 44 14.89 -0.83 4.11
CA ASN A 44 15.80 0.28 3.79
C ASN A 44 15.68 1.41 4.82
N LEU A 45 14.46 1.77 5.21
CA LEU A 45 14.21 2.80 6.22
C LEU A 45 14.73 2.37 7.60
N ILE A 46 14.43 1.15 8.05
CA ILE A 46 14.92 0.61 9.34
C ILE A 46 16.43 0.65 9.40
N ASN A 47 17.10 0.22 8.32
CA ASN A 47 18.56 0.24 8.23
C ASN A 47 19.10 1.68 8.28
N GLY A 48 18.50 2.60 7.52
CA GLY A 48 18.92 4.01 7.50
C GLY A 48 18.63 4.78 8.79
N LEU A 49 17.66 4.34 9.60
CA LEU A 49 17.37 4.91 10.92
C LEU A 49 18.26 4.35 12.04
N HIS A 50 19.03 3.29 11.75
CA HIS A 50 19.82 2.55 12.74
C HIS A 50 19.01 2.20 13.99
N MET A 51 17.80 1.66 13.81
CA MET A 51 16.90 1.36 14.93
C MET A 51 17.54 0.40 15.93
N SER A 52 17.42 0.70 17.23
CA SER A 52 17.87 -0.20 18.29
C SER A 52 16.98 -1.45 18.37
N LYS A 53 17.48 -2.50 19.05
CA LYS A 53 16.68 -3.72 19.30
C LYS A 53 15.41 -3.42 20.08
N GLU A 54 15.50 -2.52 21.06
CA GLU A 54 14.38 -2.05 21.87
C GLU A 54 13.36 -1.28 21.03
N GLN A 55 13.82 -0.39 20.15
CA GLN A 55 12.93 0.34 19.23
C GLN A 55 12.19 -0.63 18.30
N MET A 56 12.90 -1.58 17.69
CA MET A 56 12.31 -2.60 16.83
C MET A 56 11.27 -3.43 17.60
N ARG A 57 11.58 -3.86 18.83
CA ARG A 57 10.65 -4.62 19.67
C ARG A 57 9.39 -3.81 20.02
N ARG A 58 9.53 -2.54 20.42
CA ARG A 58 8.38 -1.67 20.72
C ARG A 58 7.47 -1.48 19.50
N VAL A 59 8.04 -1.22 18.32
CA VAL A 59 7.24 -1.12 17.08
C VAL A 59 6.55 -2.44 16.76
N TYR A 60 7.26 -3.56 16.90
CA TYR A 60 6.70 -4.90 16.70
C TYR A 60 5.49 -5.16 17.61
N ASP A 61 5.62 -4.89 18.91
CA ASP A 61 4.55 -5.08 19.90
C ASP A 61 3.33 -4.19 19.62
N LEU A 62 3.53 -2.95 19.20
CA LEU A 62 2.43 -2.05 18.79
C LEU A 62 1.68 -2.57 17.55
N ASN A 63 2.37 -3.21 16.60
CA ASN A 63 1.71 -3.82 15.45
C ASN A 63 0.98 -5.12 15.82
N LEU A 64 1.50 -5.90 16.78
CA LEU A 64 0.77 -7.04 17.35
C LEU A 64 -0.53 -6.57 18.03
N GLN A 65 -0.48 -5.48 18.81
CA GLN A 65 -1.68 -4.89 19.41
C GLN A 65 -2.70 -4.46 18.34
N LEU A 66 -2.27 -3.74 17.30
CA LEU A 66 -3.15 -3.31 16.22
C LEU A 66 -3.81 -4.51 15.50
N GLU A 67 -3.05 -5.58 15.28
CA GLU A 67 -3.59 -6.76 14.60
C GLU A 67 -4.53 -7.58 15.51
N ALA A 68 -4.24 -7.66 16.81
CA ALA A 68 -5.13 -8.30 17.77
C ALA A 68 -6.50 -7.62 17.82
N GLU A 69 -6.54 -6.28 17.88
CA GLU A 69 -7.77 -5.48 17.80
C GLU A 69 -8.56 -5.74 16.50
N ARG A 70 -7.86 -5.92 15.38
CA ARG A 70 -8.50 -6.28 14.11
C ARG A 70 -9.12 -7.66 14.14
N VAL A 71 -8.43 -8.65 14.71
CA VAL A 71 -8.95 -10.02 14.85
C VAL A 71 -10.17 -10.03 15.77
N GLU A 72 -10.18 -9.25 16.85
CA GLU A 72 -11.34 -9.13 17.75
C GLU A 72 -12.61 -8.63 17.06
N HIS A 73 -12.45 -7.73 16.10
CA HIS A 73 -13.56 -7.14 15.37
C HIS A 73 -13.81 -7.77 14.00
N TYR A 74 -12.99 -8.75 13.63
CA TYR A 74 -13.00 -9.36 12.31
C TYR A 74 -14.39 -9.91 11.94
N PHE A 75 -14.93 -10.80 12.78
CA PHE A 75 -16.23 -11.42 12.52
C PHE A 75 -17.42 -10.45 12.60
N ALA A 76 -17.35 -9.46 13.50
CA ALA A 76 -18.36 -8.41 13.55
C ALA A 76 -18.36 -7.58 12.26
N THR A 77 -17.17 -7.27 11.73
CA THR A 77 -17.00 -6.53 10.48
C THR A 77 -17.44 -7.37 9.28
N LEU A 78 -17.09 -8.66 9.22
CA LEU A 78 -17.56 -9.56 8.18
C LEU A 78 -19.08 -9.65 8.14
N LYS A 79 -19.75 -9.70 9.30
CA LYS A 79 -21.21 -9.69 9.38
C LYS A 79 -21.80 -8.40 8.78
N VAL A 80 -21.21 -7.25 9.09
CA VAL A 80 -21.62 -5.96 8.48
C VAL A 80 -21.39 -5.97 6.98
N LEU A 81 -20.22 -6.43 6.51
CA LEU A 81 -19.89 -6.49 5.08
C LEU A 81 -20.82 -7.41 4.30
N SER A 82 -21.16 -8.58 4.84
CA SER A 82 -22.11 -9.50 4.22
C SER A 82 -23.50 -8.89 4.11
N TYR A 83 -23.96 -8.18 5.15
CA TYR A 83 -25.24 -7.48 5.11
C TYR A 83 -25.23 -6.32 4.09
N VAL A 84 -24.17 -5.50 4.09
CA VAL A 84 -23.94 -4.44 3.09
C VAL A 84 -24.01 -5.00 1.68
N GLU A 85 -23.32 -6.11 1.42
CA GLU A 85 -23.31 -6.77 0.12
C GLU A 85 -24.72 -7.20 -0.29
N SER A 86 -25.48 -7.82 0.63
CA SER A 86 -26.85 -8.25 0.36
C SER A 86 -27.76 -7.07 -0.02
N VAL A 87 -27.69 -5.95 0.70
CA VAL A 87 -28.49 -4.74 0.44
C VAL A 87 -28.09 -4.10 -0.88
N ARG A 88 -26.79 -3.93 -1.12
CA ARG A 88 -26.28 -3.31 -2.35
C ARG A 88 -26.56 -4.16 -3.59
N ARG A 89 -26.54 -5.49 -3.46
CA ARG A 89 -26.93 -6.39 -4.55
C ARG A 89 -28.40 -6.22 -4.91
N ARG A 90 -29.30 -6.17 -3.93
CA ARG A 90 -30.73 -5.89 -4.15
C ARG A 90 -30.96 -4.53 -4.80
N LEU A 91 -30.32 -3.49 -4.29
CA LEU A 91 -30.41 -2.15 -4.87
C LEU A 91 -29.90 -2.13 -6.32
N TYR A 92 -28.79 -2.81 -6.61
CA TYR A 92 -28.26 -2.93 -7.96
C TYR A 92 -29.23 -3.63 -8.93
N GLU A 93 -29.82 -4.75 -8.51
CA GLU A 93 -30.84 -5.49 -9.27
C GLU A 93 -32.06 -4.59 -9.61
N GLU A 94 -32.54 -3.77 -8.66
CA GLU A 94 -33.66 -2.86 -8.92
C GLU A 94 -33.30 -1.73 -9.89
N LEU A 95 -32.11 -1.14 -9.72
CA LEU A 95 -31.65 -0.06 -10.60
C LEU A 95 -31.48 -0.55 -12.05
N LEU A 96 -31.06 -1.80 -12.26
CA LEU A 96 -31.03 -2.41 -13.59
C LEU A 96 -32.43 -2.52 -14.23
N LEU A 97 -33.47 -2.68 -13.42
CA LEU A 97 -34.86 -2.71 -13.88
C LEU A 97 -35.46 -1.29 -14.04
N GLY A 98 -34.66 -0.24 -13.88
CA GLY A 98 -35.11 1.16 -13.90
C GLY A 98 -36.01 1.53 -12.71
N LYS A 99 -35.98 0.72 -11.64
CA LYS A 99 -36.75 0.97 -10.41
C LYS A 99 -35.85 1.57 -9.34
N GLN A 100 -36.45 2.34 -8.44
CA GLN A 100 -35.78 2.86 -7.26
C GLN A 100 -36.72 2.74 -6.07
N SER A 101 -36.61 1.64 -5.31
CA SER A 101 -37.39 1.49 -4.08
C SER A 101 -36.84 2.38 -2.98
N ASP A 102 -37.73 3.20 -2.38
CA ASP A 102 -37.40 3.99 -1.20
C ASP A 102 -36.96 3.14 -0.01
N GLU A 103 -37.37 1.86 0.05
CA GLU A 103 -36.94 0.92 1.08
C GLU A 103 -35.45 0.63 0.94
N TRP A 104 -34.99 0.18 -0.24
CA TRP A 104 -33.60 -0.19 -0.46
C TRP A 104 -32.66 1.00 -0.47
N VAL A 105 -33.13 2.19 -0.89
CA VAL A 105 -32.36 3.45 -0.73
C VAL A 105 -32.15 3.75 0.77
N ARG A 106 -33.19 3.62 1.60
CA ARG A 106 -33.08 3.82 3.06
C ARG A 106 -32.17 2.77 3.70
N GLU A 107 -32.29 1.51 3.32
CA GLU A 107 -31.41 0.44 3.82
C GLU A 107 -29.96 0.66 3.38
N ALA A 108 -29.71 1.04 2.13
CA ALA A 108 -28.35 1.37 1.67
C ALA A 108 -27.73 2.50 2.51
N ALA A 109 -28.50 3.56 2.82
CA ALA A 109 -28.04 4.63 3.70
C ALA A 109 -27.72 4.14 5.14
N LYS A 110 -28.49 3.18 5.68
CA LYS A 110 -28.17 2.53 6.96
C LYS A 110 -26.86 1.73 6.85
N THR A 111 -26.67 0.96 5.79
CA THR A 111 -25.43 0.19 5.59
C THR A 111 -24.19 1.09 5.48
N ASP A 112 -24.32 2.27 4.86
CA ASP A 112 -23.23 3.26 4.80
C ASP A 112 -22.86 3.81 6.19
N ARG A 113 -23.84 3.97 7.09
CA ARG A 113 -23.60 4.31 8.50
C ARG A 113 -22.82 3.20 9.20
N MET A 114 -23.21 1.95 9.03
CA MET A 114 -22.53 0.79 9.61
C MET A 114 -21.08 0.67 9.11
N LEU A 115 -20.85 0.85 7.80
CA LEU A 115 -19.49 0.89 7.23
C LEU A 115 -18.66 2.04 7.81
N ARG A 116 -19.28 3.20 8.03
CA ARG A 116 -18.62 4.36 8.66
C ARG A 116 -18.23 4.04 10.10
N GLU A 117 -19.06 3.35 10.87
CA GLU A 117 -18.76 2.91 12.23
C GLU A 117 -17.60 1.90 12.28
N CYS A 118 -17.61 0.89 11.40
CA CYS A 118 -16.51 -0.07 11.27
C CYS A 118 -15.18 0.65 10.98
N ARG A 119 -15.21 1.61 10.04
CA ARG A 119 -14.05 2.44 9.70
C ARG A 119 -13.59 3.34 10.85
N ASN A 120 -14.53 3.96 11.56
CA ASN A 120 -14.25 4.82 12.71
C ASN A 120 -13.59 4.06 13.85
N ARG A 121 -13.96 2.79 14.06
CA ARG A 121 -13.30 1.95 15.04
C ARG A 121 -11.84 1.69 14.68
N GLY A 122 -11.57 1.38 13.41
CA GLY A 122 -10.19 1.30 12.90
C GLY A 122 -9.41 2.60 13.15
N TYR A 123 -10.04 3.76 12.93
CA TYR A 123 -9.42 5.05 13.23
C TYR A 123 -9.11 5.22 14.72
N ARG A 124 -10.03 4.87 15.64
CA ARG A 124 -9.79 4.95 17.09
C ARG A 124 -8.55 4.16 17.52
N CYS A 125 -8.32 2.99 16.93
CA CYS A 125 -7.10 2.21 17.18
C CYS A 125 -5.84 3.00 16.78
N TYR A 126 -5.86 3.63 15.60
CA TYR A 126 -4.77 4.51 15.18
C TYR A 126 -4.62 5.74 16.10
N GLU A 127 -5.72 6.35 16.57
CA GLU A 127 -5.63 7.50 17.50
C GLU A 127 -4.92 7.13 18.82
N GLN A 128 -5.06 5.87 19.27
CA GLN A 128 -4.42 5.37 20.49
C GLN A 128 -2.97 4.91 20.28
N LEU A 129 -2.67 4.28 19.14
CA LEU A 129 -1.35 3.69 18.87
C LEU A 129 -0.38 4.65 18.18
N ALA A 130 -0.90 5.65 17.44
CA ALA A 130 -0.06 6.60 16.72
C ALA A 130 0.88 7.42 17.64
N PRO A 131 0.43 7.98 18.77
CA PRO A 131 1.34 8.65 19.71
C PRO A 131 2.43 7.70 20.24
N LYS A 132 2.05 6.47 20.58
CA LYS A 132 2.98 5.46 21.11
C LYS A 132 4.06 5.07 20.11
N VAL A 133 3.73 5.00 18.82
CA VAL A 133 4.74 4.71 17.78
C VAL A 133 5.64 5.92 17.52
N GLU A 134 5.11 7.14 17.59
CA GLU A 134 5.92 8.37 17.47
C GLU A 134 6.95 8.49 18.59
N GLU A 135 6.57 8.13 19.82
CA GLU A 135 7.45 8.12 21.00
C GLU A 135 8.59 7.10 20.91
N VAL A 136 8.55 6.14 19.99
CA VAL A 136 9.68 5.22 19.77
C VAL A 136 10.86 5.94 19.12
N PHE A 137 10.61 6.99 18.33
CA PHE A 137 11.62 7.64 17.49
C PHE A 137 12.06 8.98 18.06
N THR A 138 13.36 9.26 17.94
CA THR A 138 13.91 10.58 18.25
C THR A 138 13.44 11.63 17.22
N ASP A 139 13.55 12.91 17.54
CA ASP A 139 13.20 13.99 16.60
C ASP A 139 14.04 13.93 15.31
N ALA A 140 15.32 13.58 15.42
CA ALA A 140 16.19 13.36 14.27
C ALA A 140 15.70 12.20 13.38
N GLN A 141 15.31 11.06 13.99
CA GLN A 141 14.74 9.93 13.24
C GLN A 141 13.40 10.31 12.59
N LYS A 142 12.52 11.05 13.28
CA LYS A 142 11.25 11.53 12.73
C LYS A 142 11.46 12.43 11.51
N GLU A 143 12.49 13.27 11.50
CA GLU A 143 12.83 14.09 10.32
C GLU A 143 13.30 13.25 9.13
N ILE A 144 14.09 12.21 9.38
CA ILE A 144 14.48 11.24 8.35
C ILE A 144 13.24 10.54 7.79
N ILE A 145 12.35 10.04 8.65
CA ILE A 145 11.08 9.39 8.24
C ILE A 145 10.21 10.34 7.40
N ASN A 146 10.15 11.61 7.79
CA ASN A 146 9.36 12.62 7.10
C ASN A 146 9.90 12.95 5.71
N THR A 147 11.21 12.89 5.52
CA THR A 147 11.88 13.18 4.25
C THR A 147 12.12 11.94 3.38
N PHE A 148 11.96 10.74 3.94
CA PHE A 148 12.15 9.46 3.26
C PHE A 148 11.25 9.30 2.03
N ASP A 149 11.84 8.91 0.90
CA ASP A 149 11.12 8.53 -0.32
C ASP A 149 11.22 6.99 -0.49
N PRO A 150 10.09 6.26 -0.48
CA PRO A 150 10.10 4.80 -0.61
C PRO A 150 10.82 4.35 -1.89
N CYS A 151 11.82 3.49 -1.74
CA CYS A 151 12.62 2.99 -2.85
C CYS A 151 12.95 1.50 -2.69
N THR A 152 13.01 0.80 -3.82
CA THR A 152 13.49 -0.60 -3.88
C THR A 152 15.01 -0.67 -3.86
N VAL A 153 15.67 0.32 -4.44
CA VAL A 153 17.13 0.34 -4.59
C VAL A 153 17.75 0.87 -3.30
N PRO A 154 18.55 0.07 -2.57
CA PRO A 154 19.21 0.53 -1.37
C PRO A 154 20.26 1.61 -1.72
N PRO A 155 20.57 2.53 -0.79
CA PRO A 155 21.68 3.47 -0.97
C PRO A 155 23.00 2.71 -1.16
N ARG A 156 23.91 3.26 -1.97
CA ARG A 156 25.20 2.61 -2.30
C ARG A 156 26.12 2.43 -1.10
N ASP A 157 25.99 3.30 -0.10
CA ASP A 157 26.72 3.21 1.15
C ASP A 157 25.70 3.14 2.30
N MET A 158 25.81 2.08 3.11
CA MET A 158 24.97 1.83 4.29
C MET A 158 25.67 2.22 5.59
N ARG A 159 26.98 2.53 5.54
CA ARG A 159 27.81 2.91 6.70
C ARG A 159 27.83 4.41 6.91
N ASN A 160 27.81 5.18 5.82
CA ASN A 160 27.41 6.58 5.85
C ASN A 160 25.95 6.65 5.44
N PRO A 161 25.01 7.00 6.35
CA PRO A 161 23.63 7.21 5.98
C PRO A 161 23.55 8.49 5.16
N ILE A 162 23.97 8.43 3.89
CA ILE A 162 23.71 9.51 2.96
C ILE A 162 22.19 9.57 2.84
N ARG A 163 21.61 10.65 3.37
CA ARG A 163 20.18 10.99 3.42
C ARG A 163 19.30 9.98 2.67
N ALA A 164 18.56 9.17 3.41
CA ALA A 164 17.52 8.31 2.86
C ALA A 164 16.57 9.19 2.02
N GLY A 165 16.61 9.05 0.70
CA GLY A 165 16.07 10.04 -0.24
C GLY A 165 17.10 10.72 -1.14
N GLN A 166 18.30 10.16 -1.35
CA GLN A 166 19.22 10.64 -2.38
C GLN A 166 18.51 10.78 -3.73
N ALA A 167 18.59 11.99 -4.31
CA ALA A 167 18.26 12.21 -5.69
C ALA A 167 19.06 11.20 -6.55
N PRO A 168 18.45 10.60 -7.59
CA PRO A 168 19.16 9.66 -8.45
C PRO A 168 20.48 10.29 -8.90
N SER A 169 21.59 9.54 -8.82
CA SER A 169 22.88 10.03 -9.31
C SER A 169 22.70 10.52 -10.74
N GLN A 170 22.77 11.83 -10.96
CA GLN A 170 22.52 12.45 -12.25
C GLN A 170 23.62 12.11 -13.28
N GLU A 171 24.62 11.33 -12.87
CA GLU A 171 25.76 10.87 -13.66
C GLU A 171 25.38 10.17 -14.98
N LYS A 172 24.29 9.40 -15.00
CA LYS A 172 23.78 8.82 -16.26
C LYS A 172 23.24 9.89 -17.19
N ILE A 173 22.58 10.90 -16.64
CA ILE A 173 22.04 12.05 -17.40
C ILE A 173 23.21 12.91 -17.89
N PHE A 174 24.20 13.21 -17.05
CA PHE A 174 25.40 13.93 -17.46
C PHE A 174 26.14 13.23 -18.60
N ARG A 175 26.32 11.90 -18.52
CA ARG A 175 26.89 11.11 -19.62
C ARG A 175 26.08 11.21 -20.91
N ALA A 176 24.75 11.18 -20.81
CA ALA A 176 23.87 11.34 -21.97
C ALA A 176 23.94 12.75 -22.58
N LEU A 177 24.04 13.79 -21.74
CA LEU A 177 24.17 15.18 -22.20
C LEU A 177 25.53 15.45 -22.86
N ARG A 178 26.63 14.91 -22.31
CA ARG A 178 27.95 14.97 -22.98
C ARG A 178 27.91 14.30 -24.34
N ARG A 179 27.39 13.07 -24.41
CA ARG A 179 27.20 12.37 -25.70
C ARG A 179 26.35 13.17 -26.68
N LEU A 180 25.33 13.88 -26.21
CA LEU A 180 24.50 14.72 -27.08
C LEU A 180 25.32 15.86 -27.68
N ARG A 181 26.19 16.51 -26.90
CA ARG A 181 27.08 17.59 -27.35
C ARG A 181 28.12 17.10 -28.35
N ASP A 182 28.70 15.93 -28.10
CA ASP A 182 29.75 15.33 -28.95
C ASP A 182 29.22 14.84 -30.31
N MET A 183 27.90 14.78 -30.50
CA MET A 183 27.31 14.33 -31.76
C MET A 183 27.40 15.40 -32.86
N PRO A 184 27.54 15.01 -34.14
CA PRO A 184 27.35 15.92 -35.27
C PRO A 184 25.94 16.53 -35.29
N ALA A 185 25.81 17.79 -35.73
CA ALA A 185 24.56 18.57 -35.68
C ALA A 185 23.32 17.85 -36.28
N TRP A 186 23.51 17.07 -37.34
CA TRP A 186 22.42 16.30 -37.96
C TRP A 186 21.93 15.14 -37.06
N ARG A 187 22.83 14.49 -36.31
CA ARG A 187 22.48 13.47 -35.30
C ARG A 187 21.88 14.09 -34.05
N GLN A 188 22.37 15.25 -33.64
CA GLN A 188 21.85 15.98 -32.49
C GLN A 188 20.35 16.29 -32.66
N ARG A 189 19.94 16.84 -33.81
CA ARG A 189 18.52 17.14 -34.07
C ARG A 189 17.62 15.92 -33.90
N ARG A 190 18.03 14.77 -34.46
CA ARG A 190 17.30 13.50 -34.34
C ARG A 190 17.27 12.98 -32.91
N ALA A 191 18.39 13.06 -32.20
CA ALA A 191 18.49 12.65 -30.79
C ALA A 191 17.58 13.50 -29.88
N ILE A 192 17.54 14.82 -30.10
CA ILE A 192 16.68 15.75 -29.36
C ILE A 192 15.20 15.43 -29.61
N GLN A 193 14.80 15.20 -30.86
CA GLN A 193 13.42 14.80 -31.17
C GLN A 193 13.03 13.49 -30.46
N LEU A 194 13.85 12.44 -30.58
CA LEU A 194 13.60 11.16 -29.92
C LEU A 194 13.53 11.27 -28.39
N ALA A 195 14.43 12.06 -27.79
CA ALA A 195 14.41 12.31 -26.35
C ALA A 195 13.14 13.06 -25.92
N THR A 196 12.71 14.04 -26.71
CA THR A 196 11.48 14.80 -26.48
C THR A 196 10.24 13.91 -26.58
N ASP A 197 10.15 13.07 -27.61
CA ASP A 197 9.02 12.16 -27.80
C ASP A 197 8.89 11.17 -26.63
N ARG A 198 10.03 10.64 -26.16
CA ARG A 198 10.05 9.77 -24.98
C ARG A 198 9.62 10.51 -23.72
N HIS A 199 10.08 11.74 -23.51
CA HIS A 199 9.70 12.58 -22.37
C HIS A 199 8.19 12.84 -22.35
N ILE A 200 7.63 13.32 -23.47
CA ILE A 200 6.19 13.58 -23.60
C ILE A 200 5.36 12.31 -23.39
N ARG A 201 5.80 11.17 -23.96
CA ARG A 201 5.13 9.89 -23.74
C ARG A 201 5.09 9.51 -22.26
N SER A 202 6.22 9.60 -21.57
CA SER A 202 6.30 9.33 -20.13
C SER A 202 5.44 10.29 -19.31
N LEU A 203 5.32 11.55 -19.72
CA LEU A 203 4.41 12.49 -19.06
C LEU A 203 2.95 12.10 -19.24
N LYS A 204 2.53 11.73 -20.46
CA LYS A 204 1.15 11.29 -20.73
C LYS A 204 0.76 10.06 -19.93
N GLU A 205 1.70 9.17 -19.64
CA GLU A 205 1.47 7.98 -18.80
C GLU A 205 1.17 8.35 -17.33
N HIS A 206 1.54 9.55 -16.89
CA HIS A 206 1.46 9.96 -15.49
C HIS A 206 0.61 11.22 -15.26
N THR A 207 0.16 11.87 -16.33
CA THR A 207 -0.55 13.15 -16.29
C THR A 207 -1.55 13.27 -17.44
N ASN A 208 -2.70 13.90 -17.16
CA ASN A 208 -3.69 14.25 -18.19
C ASN A 208 -3.35 15.61 -18.79
N LEU A 209 -2.29 15.67 -19.61
CA LEU A 209 -1.92 16.91 -20.32
C LEU A 209 -2.95 17.21 -21.40
N THR A 210 -3.39 18.47 -21.47
CA THR A 210 -4.12 18.97 -22.63
C THR A 210 -3.19 19.03 -23.86
N PRO A 211 -3.73 19.01 -25.08
CA PRO A 211 -2.93 19.15 -26.30
C PRO A 211 -2.03 20.41 -26.31
N GLU A 212 -2.51 21.50 -25.70
CA GLU A 212 -1.74 22.73 -25.57
C GLU A 212 -0.58 22.61 -24.59
N GLU A 213 -0.79 22.00 -23.43
CA GLU A 213 0.26 21.77 -22.43
C GLU A 213 1.33 20.82 -22.95
N GLU A 214 0.93 19.79 -23.70
CA GLU A 214 1.85 18.89 -24.39
C GLU A 214 2.77 19.68 -25.35
N GLN A 215 2.19 20.54 -26.18
CA GLN A 215 2.96 21.31 -27.15
C GLN A 215 3.92 22.30 -26.49
N ARG A 216 3.49 22.97 -25.40
CA ARG A 216 4.34 23.85 -24.61
C ARG A 216 5.50 23.10 -23.97
N GLU A 217 5.24 21.94 -23.39
CA GLU A 217 6.28 21.12 -22.76
C GLU A 217 7.26 20.55 -23.80
N ARG A 218 6.77 20.15 -24.98
CA ARG A 218 7.58 19.70 -26.11
C ARG A 218 8.56 20.81 -26.54
N GLN A 219 8.05 22.03 -26.70
CA GLN A 219 8.88 23.18 -27.07
C GLN A 219 9.90 23.54 -25.97
N ARG A 220 9.49 23.54 -24.69
CA ARG A 220 10.38 23.79 -23.55
C ARG A 220 11.53 22.78 -23.53
N PHE A 221 11.20 21.49 -23.62
CA PHE A 221 12.17 20.41 -23.53
C PHE A 221 13.15 20.42 -24.71
N GLN A 222 12.65 20.67 -25.93
CA GLN A 222 13.50 20.82 -27.12
C GLN A 222 14.45 22.01 -27.00
N LYS A 223 13.95 23.18 -26.63
CA LYS A 223 14.77 24.39 -26.45
C LYS A 223 15.87 24.16 -25.41
N LEU A 224 15.54 23.50 -24.31
CA LEU A 224 16.49 23.21 -23.25
C LEU A 224 17.61 22.25 -23.73
N LEU A 225 17.26 21.18 -24.44
CA LEU A 225 18.24 20.25 -25.01
C LEU A 225 19.09 20.90 -26.11
N GLN A 226 18.51 21.76 -26.95
CA GLN A 226 19.25 22.53 -27.95
C GLN A 226 20.25 23.47 -27.29
N LYS A 227 19.83 24.20 -26.25
CA LYS A 227 20.71 25.07 -25.45
C LYS A 227 21.86 24.29 -24.83
N ILE A 228 21.61 23.09 -24.29
CA ILE A 228 22.65 22.23 -23.72
C ILE A 228 23.64 21.78 -24.81
N ALA A 229 23.14 21.46 -26.00
CA ALA A 229 23.96 20.99 -27.12
C ALA A 229 24.88 22.10 -27.71
N SER A 230 24.45 23.36 -27.64
CA SER A 230 25.18 24.51 -28.22
C SER A 230 26.06 25.28 -27.24
N MET A 231 25.97 24.96 -25.94
CA MET A 231 26.73 25.64 -24.88
C MET A 231 28.22 25.27 -24.94
N ASP A 232 29.14 26.12 -24.50
CA ASP A 232 30.56 25.75 -24.42
C ASP A 232 30.83 24.74 -23.29
N ASP A 233 31.99 24.08 -23.30
CA ASP A 233 32.32 23.01 -22.34
C ASP A 233 32.49 23.53 -20.91
N VAL A 234 33.03 24.74 -20.76
CA VAL A 234 33.28 25.36 -19.45
C VAL A 234 31.96 25.75 -18.81
N GLU A 235 31.10 26.43 -19.56
CA GLU A 235 29.76 26.84 -19.18
C GLU A 235 28.89 25.61 -18.87
N PHE A 236 29.00 24.54 -19.66
CA PHE A 236 28.28 23.30 -19.39
C PHE A 236 28.72 22.66 -18.08
N GLU A 237 30.02 22.52 -17.83
CA GLU A 237 30.49 21.90 -16.59
C GLU A 237 30.11 22.72 -15.34
N LEU A 238 30.05 24.05 -15.47
CA LEU A 238 29.54 24.96 -14.43
C LEU A 238 28.02 24.83 -14.22
N LYS A 239 27.22 24.73 -15.29
CA LYS A 239 25.74 24.77 -15.23
C LYS A 239 25.05 23.41 -15.30
N LYS A 240 25.77 22.30 -15.49
CA LYS A 240 25.18 20.96 -15.72
C LYS A 240 24.15 20.54 -14.67
N HIS A 241 24.39 20.87 -13.40
CA HIS A 241 23.48 20.52 -12.30
C HIS A 241 22.16 21.30 -12.38
N GLU A 242 22.22 22.59 -12.70
CA GLU A 242 21.05 23.44 -12.89
C GLU A 242 20.24 23.00 -14.10
N LEU A 243 20.93 22.72 -15.22
CA LEU A 243 20.32 22.27 -16.47
C LEU A 243 19.60 20.92 -16.30
N VAL A 244 20.21 19.95 -15.61
CA VAL A 244 19.54 18.67 -15.31
C VAL A 244 18.36 18.86 -14.36
N ASN A 245 18.47 19.75 -13.38
CA ASN A 245 17.35 20.05 -12.51
C ASN A 245 16.18 20.69 -13.28
N GLU A 246 16.46 21.58 -14.23
CA GLU A 246 15.45 22.16 -15.12
C GLU A 246 14.85 21.12 -16.08
N LEU A 247 15.66 20.15 -16.53
CA LEU A 247 15.22 19.09 -17.43
C LEU A 247 14.31 18.07 -16.72
N VAL A 248 14.71 17.62 -15.53
CA VAL A 248 14.02 16.59 -14.74
C VAL A 248 12.89 17.17 -13.89
N TYR A 249 13.10 18.35 -13.29
CA TYR A 249 12.19 18.96 -12.33
C TYR A 249 11.54 20.26 -12.85
N GLY A 250 11.84 20.74 -14.05
CA GLY A 250 11.13 21.90 -14.64
C GLY A 250 9.77 21.56 -15.27
N SER A 251 9.42 20.28 -15.34
CA SER A 251 8.17 19.77 -15.92
C SER A 251 6.97 19.89 -14.96
N PRO A 252 5.69 19.86 -15.42
CA PRO A 252 4.49 19.75 -14.57
C PRO A 252 4.55 18.66 -13.49
N VAL A 253 5.44 17.68 -13.60
CA VAL A 253 5.78 16.70 -12.55
C VAL A 253 6.20 17.38 -11.24
N LYS A 254 6.97 18.48 -11.27
CA LYS A 254 7.30 19.24 -10.05
C LYS A 254 6.07 19.94 -9.49
N ALA A 255 5.18 20.45 -10.33
CA ALA A 255 3.91 21.01 -9.86
C ALA A 255 3.05 19.94 -9.17
N ILE A 256 3.00 18.71 -9.68
CA ILE A 256 2.29 17.59 -9.04
C ILE A 256 2.98 17.15 -7.75
N LYS A 257 4.31 17.01 -7.74
CA LYS A 257 5.09 16.66 -6.55
C LYS A 257 4.96 17.73 -5.46
N GLU A 258 4.96 19.01 -5.84
CA GLU A 258 4.79 20.13 -4.93
C GLU A 258 3.34 20.23 -4.44
N LYS A 259 2.33 20.03 -5.31
CA LYS A 259 0.92 19.92 -4.88
C LYS A 259 0.71 18.76 -3.91
N LYS A 260 1.35 17.61 -4.13
CA LYS A 260 1.34 16.47 -3.20
C LYS A 260 2.00 16.83 -1.87
N LYS A 261 3.14 17.52 -1.90
CA LYS A 261 3.85 17.99 -0.70
C LYS A 261 3.04 19.05 0.05
N GLN A 262 2.36 19.95 -0.66
CA GLN A 262 1.42 20.93 -0.12
C GLN A 262 0.23 20.24 0.53
N LEU A 263 -0.37 19.23 -0.12
CA LEU A 263 -1.42 18.39 0.48
C LEU A 263 -0.94 17.68 1.75
N GLU A 264 0.30 17.17 1.76
CA GLU A 264 0.91 16.57 2.96
C GLU A 264 1.20 17.62 4.06
N ARG A 265 1.54 18.87 3.70
CA ARG A 265 1.72 19.99 4.65
C ARG A 265 0.39 20.48 5.22
N LEU A 266 -0.60 20.74 4.36
CA LEU A 266 -1.96 21.09 4.75
C LEU A 266 -2.58 20.00 5.62
N GLY A 267 -2.39 18.72 5.28
CA GLY A 267 -2.81 17.61 6.14
C GLY A 267 -2.15 17.62 7.53
N ARG A 268 -0.89 18.05 7.62
CA ARG A 268 -0.18 18.25 8.89
C ARG A 268 -0.67 19.48 9.65
N GLU A 269 -0.94 20.58 8.98
CA GLU A 269 -1.51 21.80 9.57
C GLU A 269 -2.93 21.57 10.09
N ILE A 270 -3.77 20.86 9.32
CA ILE A 270 -5.09 20.37 9.78
C ILE A 270 -4.92 19.43 10.99
N GLY A 271 -3.88 18.61 10.98
CA GLY A 271 -3.49 17.79 12.14
C GLY A 271 -3.06 18.60 13.36
N ARG A 272 -2.49 19.80 13.18
CA ARG A 272 -2.14 20.76 14.25
C ARG A 272 -3.36 21.54 14.73
N THR A 273 -4.31 21.87 13.85
CA THR A 273 -5.56 22.58 14.19
C THR A 273 -6.66 21.67 14.76
N GLY A 274 -6.33 20.42 15.11
CA GLY A 274 -7.14 19.62 16.04
C GLY A 274 -8.12 18.63 15.41
N GLN A 275 -8.13 18.42 14.10
CA GLN A 275 -8.90 17.30 13.54
C GLN A 275 -8.13 15.98 13.79
N LYS A 276 -8.36 15.37 14.97
CA LYS A 276 -7.71 14.12 15.44
C LYS A 276 -7.62 13.03 14.35
N ARG A 277 -8.67 12.89 13.52
CA ARG A 277 -8.72 11.96 12.38
C ARG A 277 -7.57 12.10 11.39
N TYR A 278 -7.07 13.31 11.15
CA TYR A 278 -6.00 13.55 10.16
C TYR A 278 -4.61 13.35 10.77
N ARG A 279 -4.41 13.77 12.01
CA ARG A 279 -3.13 13.66 12.74
C ARG A 279 -2.63 12.22 12.83
N TYR A 280 -3.54 11.28 13.07
CA TYR A 280 -3.21 9.88 13.30
C TYR A 280 -3.47 8.97 12.10
N SER A 281 -3.87 9.55 10.97
CA SER A 281 -4.11 8.78 9.75
C SER A 281 -2.80 8.41 9.07
N PRO A 282 -2.60 7.13 8.69
CA PRO A 282 -1.48 6.69 7.85
C PRO A 282 -1.37 7.46 6.52
N LYS A 283 -2.44 8.15 6.09
CA LYS A 283 -2.42 8.97 4.87
C LYS A 283 -1.57 10.23 5.01
N TYR A 284 -1.53 10.83 6.20
CA TYR A 284 -0.90 12.13 6.44
C TYR A 284 0.29 12.06 7.38
N ASN A 285 0.33 11.07 8.27
CA ASN A 285 1.42 10.84 9.20
C ASN A 285 2.36 9.76 8.69
N ARG A 286 3.59 10.16 8.31
CA ARG A 286 4.58 9.24 7.72
C ARG A 286 5.11 8.21 8.71
N VAL A 287 5.23 8.55 9.99
CA VAL A 287 5.64 7.59 11.03
C VAL A 287 4.61 6.47 11.13
N VAL A 288 3.33 6.84 11.28
CA VAL A 288 2.22 5.88 11.29
C VAL A 288 2.17 5.08 9.98
N ARG A 289 2.33 5.75 8.83
CA ARG A 289 2.28 5.11 7.50
C ARG A 289 3.30 3.98 7.34
N PHE A 290 4.52 4.19 7.83
CA PHE A 290 5.61 3.23 7.66
C PHE A 290 5.68 2.19 8.78
N PHE A 291 5.30 2.57 10.00
CA PHE A 291 5.53 1.75 11.20
C PHE A 291 4.27 1.21 11.88
N LEU A 292 3.07 1.54 11.40
CA LEU A 292 1.79 0.91 11.82
C LEU A 292 1.06 0.31 10.60
N ASP A 293 1.70 -0.68 9.96
CA ASP A 293 1.15 -1.48 8.86
C ASP A 293 1.46 -2.98 9.15
N PRO A 294 0.66 -3.66 9.99
CA PRO A 294 1.00 -4.99 10.52
C PRO A 294 1.41 -6.02 9.45
N PRO A 295 0.71 -6.14 8.29
CA PRO A 295 1.10 -7.07 7.22
C PRO A 295 2.50 -6.85 6.64
N VAL A 296 3.08 -5.66 6.80
CA VAL A 296 4.42 -5.31 6.31
C VAL A 296 5.42 -5.30 7.46
N VAL A 297 5.08 -4.63 8.57
CA VAL A 297 5.98 -4.37 9.69
C VAL A 297 6.30 -5.64 10.46
N ILE A 298 5.29 -6.46 10.78
CA ILE A 298 5.47 -7.68 11.59
C ILE A 298 6.44 -8.65 10.92
N PRO A 299 6.28 -9.03 9.63
CA PRO A 299 7.24 -9.93 8.98
C PRO A 299 8.65 -9.34 8.93
N VAL A 300 8.80 -8.07 8.51
CA VAL A 300 10.11 -7.43 8.36
C VAL A 300 10.86 -7.38 9.70
N LEU A 301 10.16 -7.05 10.79
CA LEU A 301 10.79 -7.01 12.11
C LEU A 301 11.08 -8.40 12.67
N ARG A 302 10.27 -9.42 12.40
CA ARG A 302 10.61 -10.81 12.77
C ARG A 302 11.89 -11.29 12.09
N ASP A 303 12.02 -11.02 10.79
CA ASP A 303 13.21 -11.35 10.01
C ASP A 303 14.43 -10.59 10.56
N LYS A 304 14.28 -9.27 10.77
CA LYS A 304 15.36 -8.41 11.28
C LYS A 304 15.81 -8.76 12.70
N MET A 305 14.89 -9.20 13.56
CA MET A 305 15.18 -9.66 14.92
C MET A 305 15.63 -11.12 14.99
N GLY A 306 15.57 -11.87 13.89
CA GLY A 306 15.97 -13.29 13.85
C GLY A 306 15.01 -14.24 14.59
N ILE A 307 13.74 -13.88 14.72
CA ILE A 307 12.74 -14.67 15.47
C ILE A 307 11.69 -15.34 14.57
N ALA A 308 11.81 -15.22 13.24
CA ALA A 308 10.80 -15.70 12.30
C ALA A 308 10.52 -17.21 12.41
N GLU A 309 11.56 -18.06 12.41
CA GLU A 309 11.40 -19.51 12.49
C GLU A 309 10.86 -19.96 13.85
N LYS A 310 11.31 -19.34 14.95
CA LYS A 310 10.78 -19.61 16.29
C LYS A 310 9.28 -19.33 16.35
N VAL A 311 8.85 -18.15 15.88
CA VAL A 311 7.44 -17.76 15.88
C VAL A 311 6.59 -18.66 14.97
N LYS A 312 7.15 -19.11 13.85
CA LYS A 312 6.50 -20.06 12.94
C LYS A 312 6.28 -21.43 13.62
N ALA A 313 7.30 -21.97 14.28
CA ALA A 313 7.17 -23.23 15.00
C ALA A 313 6.15 -23.14 16.15
N GLU A 314 6.19 -22.06 16.93
CA GLU A 314 5.23 -21.81 18.02
C GLU A 314 3.80 -21.67 17.50
N SER A 315 3.61 -21.05 16.33
CA SER A 315 2.28 -20.88 15.75
C SER A 315 1.71 -22.15 15.15
N GLU A 316 2.56 -22.98 14.53
CA GLU A 316 2.19 -24.31 14.04
C GLU A 316 1.76 -25.22 15.19
N GLU A 317 2.50 -25.23 16.30
CA GLU A 317 2.15 -26.01 17.48
C GLU A 317 0.82 -25.53 18.10
N ALA A 318 0.64 -24.21 18.22
CA ALA A 318 -0.62 -23.66 18.70
C ALA A 318 -1.81 -24.00 17.77
N PHE A 319 -1.59 -24.11 16.46
CA PHE A 319 -2.61 -24.49 15.51
C PHE A 319 -2.99 -25.98 15.58
N LYS A 320 -2.07 -26.89 15.90
CA LYS A 320 -2.41 -28.31 16.14
C LYS A 320 -3.48 -28.48 17.23
N LYS A 321 -3.46 -27.61 18.25
CA LYS A 321 -4.50 -27.57 19.28
C LYS A 321 -5.88 -27.23 18.70
N VAL A 322 -5.94 -26.33 17.72
CA VAL A 322 -7.18 -25.98 17.00
C VAL A 322 -7.68 -27.21 16.23
N GLU A 323 -6.80 -27.88 15.48
CA GLU A 323 -7.15 -29.09 14.72
C GLU A 323 -7.69 -30.21 15.62
N SER A 324 -7.03 -30.46 16.76
CA SER A 324 -7.48 -31.44 17.75
C SER A 324 -8.87 -31.10 18.30
N LEU A 325 -9.14 -29.84 18.65
CA LEU A 325 -10.47 -29.41 19.11
C LEU A 325 -11.53 -29.60 18.03
N MET A 326 -11.20 -29.32 16.76
CA MET A 326 -12.11 -29.56 15.63
C MET A 326 -12.44 -31.04 15.45
N GLN A 327 -11.43 -31.91 15.54
CA GLN A 327 -11.61 -33.37 15.44
C GLN A 327 -12.49 -33.92 16.58
N CYS A 328 -12.38 -33.35 17.78
CA CYS A 328 -13.23 -33.71 18.92
C CYS A 328 -14.64 -33.10 18.88
N GLY A 329 -15.03 -32.38 17.81
CA GLY A 329 -16.34 -31.72 17.70
C GLY A 329 -16.52 -30.50 18.61
N LYS A 330 -15.46 -30.03 19.26
CA LYS A 330 -15.46 -28.88 20.19
C LYS A 330 -15.35 -27.56 19.42
N LEU A 331 -16.36 -27.26 18.60
CA LEU A 331 -16.32 -26.16 17.63
C LEU A 331 -16.21 -24.77 18.28
N LYS A 332 -16.85 -24.56 19.44
CA LYS A 332 -16.77 -23.27 20.16
C LYS A 332 -15.36 -23.02 20.69
N GLU A 333 -14.74 -24.03 21.28
CA GLU A 333 -13.37 -23.98 21.78
C GLU A 333 -12.37 -23.85 20.63
N ALA A 334 -12.57 -24.61 19.54
CA ALA A 334 -11.75 -24.51 18.34
C ALA A 334 -11.79 -23.11 17.75
N PHE A 335 -12.97 -22.49 17.66
CA PHE A 335 -13.12 -21.11 17.20
C PHE A 335 -12.34 -20.12 18.07
N ARG A 336 -12.48 -20.21 19.40
CA ARG A 336 -11.73 -19.34 20.33
C ARG A 336 -10.21 -19.55 20.22
N ALA A 337 -9.77 -20.81 20.15
CA ALA A 337 -8.35 -21.14 19.99
C ALA A 337 -7.80 -20.62 18.65
N ALA A 338 -8.58 -20.70 17.58
CA ALA A 338 -8.19 -20.18 16.27
C ALA A 338 -8.01 -18.65 16.28
N LEU A 339 -8.92 -17.91 16.93
CA LEU A 339 -8.76 -16.47 17.11
C LEU A 339 -7.49 -16.15 17.91
N GLU A 340 -7.19 -16.92 18.96
CA GLU A 340 -5.99 -16.70 19.77
C GLU A 340 -4.70 -16.92 18.97
N VAL A 341 -4.66 -17.96 18.13
CA VAL A 341 -3.53 -18.17 17.20
C VAL A 341 -3.38 -16.98 16.26
N ALA A 342 -4.48 -16.47 15.69
CA ALA A 342 -4.46 -15.33 14.79
C ALA A 342 -4.00 -14.02 15.46
N LYS A 343 -4.41 -13.77 16.71
CA LYS A 343 -3.99 -12.61 17.52
C LYS A 343 -2.52 -12.68 17.92
N ARG A 344 -2.06 -13.85 18.38
CA ARG A 344 -0.72 -14.01 18.96
C ARG A 344 0.36 -14.18 17.89
N TYR A 345 0.03 -14.84 16.78
CA TYR A 345 0.98 -15.15 15.72
C TYR A 345 0.53 -14.63 14.34
N PRO A 346 0.14 -13.34 14.23
CA PRO A 346 -0.36 -12.79 12.98
C PRO A 346 0.67 -12.89 11.87
N CYS A 347 0.21 -12.88 10.62
CA CYS A 347 1.05 -12.98 9.42
C CYS A 347 1.88 -14.28 9.33
N THR A 348 1.52 -15.34 10.07
CA THR A 348 2.08 -16.70 9.87
C THR A 348 1.13 -17.55 9.02
N PRO A 349 1.63 -18.61 8.35
CA PRO A 349 0.76 -19.58 7.67
C PRO A 349 -0.26 -20.22 8.61
N ALA A 350 0.13 -20.52 9.86
CA ALA A 350 -0.76 -21.09 10.87
C ALA A 350 -1.89 -20.11 11.28
N ALA A 351 -1.59 -18.82 11.45
CA ALA A 351 -2.63 -17.82 11.71
C ALA A 351 -3.63 -17.67 10.55
N LYS A 352 -3.16 -17.78 9.29
CA LYS A 352 -4.05 -17.81 8.13
C LYS A 352 -4.98 -19.01 8.19
N LYS A 353 -4.42 -20.22 8.36
CA LYS A 353 -5.22 -21.45 8.51
C LYS A 353 -6.22 -21.36 9.68
N ALA A 354 -5.81 -20.76 10.79
CA ALA A 354 -6.66 -20.55 11.95
C ALA A 354 -7.85 -19.64 11.62
N LEU A 355 -7.63 -18.51 10.94
CA LEU A 355 -8.72 -17.64 10.49
C LEU A 355 -9.65 -18.37 9.50
N ASP A 356 -9.10 -19.11 8.54
CA ASP A 356 -9.89 -19.91 7.59
C ASP A 356 -10.75 -20.95 8.33
N CYS A 357 -10.20 -21.63 9.35
CA CYS A 357 -10.94 -22.54 10.22
C CYS A 357 -12.04 -21.82 11.01
N ALA A 358 -11.74 -20.66 11.59
CA ALA A 358 -12.72 -19.87 12.35
C ALA A 358 -13.88 -19.40 11.46
N GLU A 359 -13.61 -18.98 10.22
CA GLU A 359 -14.63 -18.63 9.24
C GLU A 359 -15.52 -19.82 8.88
N ASN A 360 -14.91 -20.98 8.64
CA ASN A 360 -15.64 -22.20 8.35
C ASN A 360 -16.54 -22.61 9.54
N ILE A 361 -16.07 -22.48 10.78
CA ILE A 361 -16.88 -22.74 11.98
C ILE A 361 -18.02 -21.72 12.08
N ALA A 362 -17.74 -20.43 11.91
CA ALA A 362 -18.73 -19.37 11.97
C ALA A 362 -19.87 -19.57 10.94
N ARG A 363 -19.53 -20.06 9.75
CA ARG A 363 -20.51 -20.38 8.69
C ARG A 363 -21.38 -21.58 9.06
N LYS A 364 -20.83 -22.60 9.71
CA LYS A 364 -21.56 -23.81 10.13
C LYS A 364 -22.36 -23.62 11.41
N THR A 365 -21.92 -22.72 12.29
CA THR A 365 -22.51 -22.53 13.61
C THR A 365 -22.55 -21.03 13.95
N PRO A 366 -23.55 -20.29 13.43
CA PRO A 366 -23.65 -18.84 13.61
C PRO A 366 -23.68 -18.38 15.08
N ASP A 367 -24.21 -19.22 15.97
CA ASP A 367 -24.31 -18.93 17.41
C ASP A 367 -22.94 -18.82 18.10
N VAL A 368 -21.88 -19.39 17.51
CA VAL A 368 -20.51 -19.24 18.03
C VAL A 368 -20.06 -17.79 17.94
N VAL A 369 -20.54 -17.06 16.92
CA VAL A 369 -20.22 -15.65 16.67
C VAL A 369 -21.12 -14.70 17.49
N SER A 370 -22.31 -15.13 17.90
CA SER A 370 -23.24 -14.25 18.65
C SER A 370 -22.67 -13.81 20.01
N SER A 371 -21.82 -14.64 20.63
CA SER A 371 -21.08 -14.29 21.85
C SER A 371 -19.97 -13.24 21.63
N ALA A 372 -19.57 -13.00 20.38
CA ALA A 372 -18.66 -11.94 19.96
C ALA A 372 -19.39 -10.67 19.47
N SER A 373 -20.72 -10.65 19.59
CA SER A 373 -21.56 -9.50 19.25
C SER A 373 -21.10 -8.26 20.00
N LEU A 374 -20.99 -7.16 19.25
CA LEU A 374 -20.80 -5.80 19.74
C LEU A 374 -21.52 -5.60 21.07
N ARG A 375 -20.77 -5.54 22.19
CA ARG A 375 -21.30 -4.99 23.43
C ARG A 375 -21.89 -3.62 23.07
N LYS A 376 -23.19 -3.48 23.32
CA LYS A 376 -23.97 -2.26 23.08
C LYS A 376 -23.33 -1.06 23.76
#